data_AF-I4B2R3-F1
#
_entry.id   AF-I4B2R3-F1
#
_cell.length_a   1.000
_cell.length_b   1.000
_cell.length_c   1.000
_cell.angle_alpha   90.00
_cell.angle_beta   90.00
_cell.angle_gamma   90.00
#
_symmetry.space_group_name_H-M   'P 1'
#
loop_
_entity.id
_entity.type
_entity.pdbx_description
1 polymer ?
#
loop_
_entity_poly.entity_id
_entity_poly.type
_entity_poly.pdbx_seq_one_letter_code
_entity_poly.pdbx_strand_id
1 'polypeptide(L)'
;MKKVCANGHSFEKSSDCPVCPVCERAKKRNDDFPKLGSPAQRALANAGIATLRDLARWREPDLMALHGMGPKAMLALKVVMRKHRLAFNTNPKNLKPGITKSNSRREKPVGAATVNAYLATLPRPMRDVLRAMRATIRGAAPKAEEKISYGIPTYKLNGPLIHWAAFKSHASLIGIDKGLLKHFASELKPFKAAGSTIRFTAEKPLPVALVKRIVEYRVAQNLRQTKLRETMKSSNKINGENK
;
A
#
# COMPACT_ATOMS: atom_id res chain seq x y z
N MET A 1 3.41 40.90 -17.57
CA MET A 1 4.68 40.64 -18.29
C MET A 1 4.37 39.82 -19.53
N LYS A 2 4.61 40.40 -20.71
CA LYS A 2 4.42 39.70 -22.00
C LYS A 2 5.52 38.64 -22.15
N LYS A 3 5.12 37.39 -22.38
CA LYS A 3 6.00 36.24 -22.62
C LYS A 3 5.81 35.76 -24.07
N VAL A 4 6.88 35.30 -24.70
CA VAL A 4 6.85 34.72 -26.06
C VAL A 4 7.24 33.25 -25.96
N CYS A 5 6.46 32.35 -26.57
CA CYS A 5 6.79 30.92 -26.59
C CYS A 5 7.68 30.55 -27.78
N ALA A 6 8.18 29.30 -27.79
CA ALA A 6 9.00 28.77 -28.89
C ALA A 6 8.30 28.79 -30.27
N ASN A 7 6.97 28.86 -30.32
CA ASN A 7 6.20 28.99 -31.56
C ASN A 7 5.87 30.46 -31.92
N GLY A 8 6.55 31.44 -31.31
CA GLY A 8 6.40 32.87 -31.63
C GLY A 8 5.15 33.56 -31.07
N HIS A 9 4.27 32.85 -30.36
CA HIS A 9 3.08 33.48 -29.78
C HIS A 9 3.42 34.33 -28.55
N SER A 10 2.98 35.59 -28.57
CA SER A 10 3.02 36.52 -27.46
C SER A 10 1.77 36.41 -26.59
N PHE A 11 1.93 36.29 -25.27
CA PHE A 11 0.82 36.17 -24.31
C PHE A 11 1.17 36.79 -22.95
N GLU A 12 0.14 37.18 -22.19
CA GLU A 12 0.30 37.78 -20.87
C GLU A 12 -0.27 36.86 -19.78
N LYS A 13 0.51 36.61 -18.73
CA LYS A 13 0.09 35.74 -17.62
C LYS A 13 0.70 36.24 -16.30
N SER A 14 -0.11 36.26 -15.25
CA SER A 14 0.30 36.61 -13.89
C SER A 14 1.02 35.48 -13.14
N SER A 15 1.18 34.30 -13.75
CA SER A 15 1.80 33.12 -13.14
C SER A 15 3.09 32.69 -13.85
N ASP A 16 3.99 32.05 -13.10
CA ASP A 16 5.27 31.51 -13.58
C ASP A 16 5.15 30.25 -14.44
N CYS A 17 3.93 29.86 -14.80
CA CYS A 17 3.68 28.72 -15.66
C CYS A 17 4.25 28.97 -17.07
N PRO A 18 5.18 28.14 -17.58
CA PRO A 18 5.82 28.33 -18.89
C PRO A 18 4.93 27.95 -20.09
N VAL A 19 3.65 27.65 -19.85
CA VAL A 19 2.72 27.13 -20.87
C VAL A 19 2.04 28.28 -21.62
N CYS A 20 2.19 28.27 -22.95
CA CYS A 20 1.56 29.22 -23.86
C CYS A 20 0.07 28.90 -24.10
N PRO A 21 -0.86 29.81 -23.78
CA PRO A 21 -2.30 29.58 -23.93
C PRO A 21 -2.76 29.53 -25.39
N VAL A 22 -1.97 30.07 -26.34
CA VAL A 22 -2.27 29.97 -27.77
C VAL A 22 -1.90 28.58 -28.30
N CYS A 23 -0.68 28.10 -28.02
CA CYS A 23 -0.26 26.73 -28.34
C CYS A 23 -1.15 25.69 -27.66
N GLU A 24 -1.54 25.94 -26.40
CA GLU A 24 -2.42 25.05 -25.64
C GLU A 24 -3.82 24.97 -26.27
N ARG A 25 -4.36 26.09 -26.78
CA ARG A 25 -5.63 26.13 -27.53
C ARG A 25 -5.54 25.47 -28.90
N ALA A 26 -4.38 25.50 -29.56
CA ALA A 26 -4.14 24.87 -30.85
C ALA A 26 -3.97 23.34 -30.78
N LYS A 27 -3.61 22.78 -29.61
CA LYS A 27 -3.60 21.33 -29.34
C LYS A 27 -5.01 20.75 -29.17
N LYS A 28 -5.96 21.10 -30.06
CA LYS A 28 -7.28 20.47 -30.07
C LYS A 28 -7.10 18.97 -30.35
N ARG A 29 -7.70 18.15 -29.48
CA ARG A 29 -7.77 16.71 -29.69
C ARG A 29 -8.71 16.41 -30.84
N ASN A 30 -8.45 15.32 -31.54
CA ASN A 30 -9.32 14.80 -32.57
C ASN A 30 -10.76 14.62 -32.02
N ASP A 31 -11.78 14.90 -32.83
CA ASP A 31 -13.18 15.09 -32.44
C ASP A 31 -13.83 13.85 -31.78
N ASP A 32 -13.18 12.69 -31.88
CA ASP A 32 -13.60 11.45 -31.21
C ASP A 32 -13.31 11.42 -29.70
N PHE A 33 -12.52 12.35 -29.15
CA PHE A 33 -12.18 12.37 -27.73
C PHE A 33 -13.31 12.97 -26.88
N PRO A 34 -13.73 12.34 -25.76
CA PRO A 34 -14.85 12.87 -24.97
C PRO A 34 -14.51 14.25 -24.38
N LYS A 35 -15.53 15.12 -24.28
CA LYS A 35 -15.42 16.35 -23.48
C LYS A 35 -15.25 15.96 -22.01
N LEU A 36 -14.12 16.34 -21.43
CA LEU A 36 -13.76 16.09 -20.04
C LEU A 36 -13.59 17.43 -19.32
N GLY A 37 -13.63 17.41 -17.98
CA GLY A 37 -13.28 18.59 -17.19
C GLY A 37 -11.82 19.02 -17.43
N SER A 38 -11.54 20.32 -17.30
CA SER A 38 -10.21 20.91 -17.53
C SER A 38 -9.06 20.18 -16.84
N PRO A 39 -9.19 19.65 -15.59
CA PRO A 39 -8.13 18.87 -14.96
C PRO A 39 -7.77 17.59 -15.73
N ALA A 40 -8.76 16.80 -16.15
CA ALA A 40 -8.54 15.55 -16.89
C ALA A 40 -8.03 15.81 -18.31
N GLN A 41 -8.50 16.88 -18.96
CA GLN A 41 -7.96 17.30 -20.25
C GLN A 41 -6.48 17.65 -20.14
N ARG A 42 -6.08 18.50 -19.18
CA ARG A 42 -4.67 18.86 -18.96
C ARG A 42 -3.81 17.64 -18.62
N ALA A 43 -4.31 16.76 -17.75
CA ALA A 43 -3.61 15.53 -17.35
C ALA A 43 -3.22 14.66 -18.55
N LEU A 44 -4.18 14.40 -19.43
CA LEU A 44 -3.97 13.60 -20.63
C LEU A 44 -3.05 14.32 -21.65
N ALA A 45 -3.11 15.65 -21.75
CA ALA A 45 -2.29 16.42 -22.70
C ALA A 45 -0.83 16.43 -22.25
N ASN A 46 -0.60 16.59 -20.96
CA ASN A 46 0.72 16.49 -20.34
C ASN A 46 1.31 15.07 -20.47
N ALA A 47 0.46 14.05 -20.46
CA ALA A 47 0.84 12.66 -20.71
C ALA A 47 1.06 12.35 -22.21
N GLY A 48 0.91 13.34 -23.11
CA GLY A 48 1.06 13.15 -24.56
C GLY A 48 -0.06 12.33 -25.20
N ILE A 49 -1.22 12.20 -24.54
CA ILE A 49 -2.37 11.44 -25.04
C ILE A 49 -3.27 12.39 -25.83
N ALA A 50 -3.13 12.35 -27.16
CA ALA A 50 -3.90 13.18 -28.08
C ALA A 50 -5.03 12.41 -28.77
N THR A 51 -4.90 11.09 -28.94
CA THR A 51 -5.84 10.24 -29.69
C THR A 51 -6.29 9.01 -28.91
N LEU A 52 -7.41 8.40 -29.30
CA LEU A 52 -7.89 7.15 -28.67
C LEU A 52 -6.90 5.99 -28.87
N ARG A 53 -6.12 6.01 -29.96
CA ARG A 53 -5.03 5.04 -30.17
C ARG A 53 -3.88 5.24 -29.19
N ASP A 54 -3.54 6.49 -28.87
CA ASP A 54 -2.57 6.77 -27.81
C ASP A 54 -3.10 6.25 -26.47
N LEU A 55 -4.37 6.53 -26.18
CA LEU A 55 -5.05 6.09 -24.97
C LEU A 55 -5.04 4.55 -24.82
N ALA A 56 -5.24 3.80 -25.90
CA ALA A 56 -5.18 2.34 -25.92
C ALA A 56 -3.81 1.77 -25.52
N ARG A 57 -2.72 2.54 -25.66
CA ARG A 57 -1.38 2.13 -25.22
C ARG A 57 -1.19 2.23 -23.71
N TRP A 58 -2.06 2.97 -23.01
CA TRP A 58 -2.01 3.16 -21.56
C TRP A 58 -2.86 2.13 -20.83
N ARG A 59 -2.44 1.83 -19.60
CA ARG A 59 -3.23 1.01 -18.68
C ARG A 59 -4.20 1.89 -17.90
N GLU A 60 -5.36 1.36 -17.57
CA GLU A 60 -6.35 2.07 -16.75
C GLU A 60 -5.77 2.56 -15.40
N PRO A 61 -4.99 1.77 -14.64
CA PRO A 61 -4.39 2.25 -13.39
C PRO A 61 -3.41 3.42 -13.60
N ASP A 62 -2.69 3.45 -14.72
CA ASP A 62 -1.72 4.50 -15.01
C ASP A 62 -2.44 5.81 -15.36
N LEU A 63 -3.54 5.74 -16.09
CA LEU A 63 -4.40 6.90 -16.37
C LEU A 63 -5.02 7.45 -15.10
N MET A 64 -5.51 6.58 -14.21
CA MET A 64 -6.06 6.97 -12.91
C MET A 64 -5.02 7.54 -11.94
N ALA A 65 -3.72 7.33 -12.20
CA ALA A 65 -2.64 7.92 -11.42
C ALA A 65 -2.27 9.34 -11.88
N LEU A 66 -2.74 9.79 -13.05
CA LEU A 66 -2.49 11.16 -13.50
C LEU A 66 -3.26 12.17 -12.62
N HIS A 67 -2.59 13.22 -12.18
CA HIS A 67 -3.20 14.30 -11.41
C HIS A 67 -4.32 14.95 -12.23
N GLY A 68 -5.57 14.85 -11.77
CA GLY A 68 -6.76 15.36 -12.44
C GLY A 68 -7.64 14.28 -13.08
N MET A 69 -7.21 13.01 -13.05
CA MET A 69 -7.99 11.86 -13.55
C MET A 69 -8.85 11.21 -12.47
N GLY A 70 -10.11 11.66 -12.39
CA GLY A 70 -11.11 11.10 -11.48
C GLY A 70 -12.01 10.01 -12.10
N PRO A 71 -12.81 9.30 -11.29
CA PRO A 71 -13.69 8.21 -11.76
C PRO A 71 -14.64 8.61 -12.90
N LYS A 72 -15.17 9.84 -12.86
CA LYS A 72 -16.06 10.37 -13.91
C LYS A 72 -15.37 10.49 -15.27
N ALA A 73 -14.13 10.98 -15.27
CA ALA A 73 -13.34 11.10 -16.50
C ALA A 73 -12.99 9.71 -17.06
N MET A 74 -12.63 8.77 -16.19
CA MET A 74 -12.34 7.39 -16.58
C MET A 74 -13.56 6.69 -17.18
N LEU A 75 -14.75 6.90 -16.60
CA LEU A 75 -15.99 6.33 -17.13
C LEU A 75 -16.29 6.85 -18.54
N ALA A 76 -16.15 8.16 -18.77
CA ALA A 76 -16.34 8.76 -20.10
C ALA A 76 -15.36 8.19 -21.14
N LEU A 77 -14.09 8.00 -20.76
CA LEU A 77 -13.09 7.39 -21.63
C LEU A 77 -13.41 5.93 -21.94
N LYS A 78 -13.88 5.14 -20.97
CA LYS A 78 -14.31 3.74 -21.19
C LYS A 78 -15.45 3.65 -22.19
N VAL A 79 -16.44 4.53 -22.08
CA VAL A 79 -17.59 4.57 -22.99
C VAL A 79 -17.14 4.82 -24.42
N VAL A 80 -16.26 5.82 -24.62
CA VAL A 80 -15.74 6.14 -25.96
C VAL A 80 -14.83 5.04 -26.50
N MET A 81 -13.93 4.49 -25.68
CA MET A 81 -13.07 3.37 -26.09
C MET A 81 -13.89 2.18 -26.58
N ARG A 82 -14.96 1.82 -25.87
CA ARG A 82 -15.89 0.75 -26.27
C ARG A 82 -16.61 1.08 -27.58
N LYS A 83 -17.07 2.32 -27.77
CA LYS A 83 -17.71 2.76 -29.01
C LYS A 83 -16.79 2.58 -30.23
N HIS A 84 -15.49 2.82 -30.06
CA HIS A 84 -14.47 2.66 -31.11
C HIS A 84 -13.82 1.27 -31.13
N ARG A 85 -14.37 0.29 -30.39
CA ARG A 85 -13.83 -1.09 -30.28
C ARG A 85 -12.35 -1.14 -29.85
N LEU A 86 -11.93 -0.16 -29.06
CA LEU A 86 -10.60 -0.08 -28.47
C LEU A 86 -10.64 -0.53 -27.01
N ALA A 87 -9.53 -1.08 -26.54
CA ALA A 87 -9.33 -1.47 -25.14
C ALA A 87 -8.05 -0.84 -24.59
N PHE A 88 -8.01 -0.67 -23.27
CA PHE A 88 -6.78 -0.25 -22.59
C PHE A 88 -5.76 -1.38 -22.62
N ASN A 89 -4.48 -1.00 -22.54
CA ASN A 89 -3.40 -1.95 -22.43
C ASN A 89 -3.52 -2.72 -21.09
N THR A 90 -3.42 -4.04 -21.15
CA THR A 90 -3.46 -4.93 -19.98
C THR A 90 -2.09 -5.50 -19.63
N ASN A 91 -1.06 -5.31 -20.48
CA ASN A 91 0.26 -5.87 -20.26
C ASN A 91 0.96 -5.15 -19.09
N PRO A 92 1.26 -5.86 -17.98
CA PRO A 92 1.86 -5.25 -16.79
C PRO A 92 3.29 -4.77 -17.01
N LYS A 93 3.96 -5.14 -18.10
CA LYS A 93 5.34 -4.72 -18.43
C LYS A 93 5.40 -3.41 -19.24
N ASN A 94 4.28 -2.92 -19.77
CA ASN A 94 4.22 -1.72 -20.61
C ASN A 94 3.95 -0.44 -19.79
N LEU A 95 4.84 -0.09 -18.86
CA LEU A 95 4.76 1.14 -18.06
C LEU A 95 5.26 2.35 -18.86
N LYS A 96 4.52 3.47 -18.86
CA LYS A 96 4.95 4.71 -19.52
C LYS A 96 5.80 5.60 -18.59
N PRO A 97 6.87 6.26 -19.10
CA PRO A 97 7.74 7.13 -18.31
C PRO A 97 7.02 8.42 -17.88
N GLY A 98 7.29 8.91 -16.66
CA GLY A 98 6.73 10.18 -16.14
C GLY A 98 5.86 10.06 -14.90
N ILE A 99 5.53 8.84 -14.46
CA ILE A 99 4.98 8.58 -13.12
C ILE A 99 6.18 8.44 -12.17
N THR A 100 6.63 9.56 -11.59
CA THR A 100 7.56 9.50 -10.47
C THR A 100 6.91 8.69 -9.34
N LYS A 101 7.68 7.77 -8.78
CA LYS A 101 7.24 6.88 -7.70
C LYS A 101 6.76 7.72 -6.51
N SER A 102 5.46 7.94 -6.39
CA SER A 102 4.82 8.28 -5.13
C SER A 102 3.71 7.28 -4.85
N ASN A 103 3.93 6.53 -3.77
CA ASN A 103 3.06 5.52 -3.18
C ASN A 103 1.55 5.73 -3.39
N SER A 104 0.85 4.66 -3.78
CA SER A 104 -0.26 4.06 -3.02
C SER A 104 -1.27 3.32 -3.91
N ARG A 105 -0.89 2.16 -4.45
CA ARG A 105 -1.85 1.05 -4.56
C ARG A 105 -1.12 -0.29 -4.64
N ARG A 106 -1.09 -0.90 -3.47
CA ARG A 106 -0.96 -2.33 -3.16
C ARG A 106 -1.23 -3.21 -4.39
N GLU A 107 -0.23 -3.96 -4.81
CA GLU A 107 -0.53 -5.36 -5.11
C GLU A 107 -0.58 -6.06 -3.75
N LYS A 108 -1.81 -6.23 -3.23
CA LYS A 108 -2.05 -7.21 -2.16
C LYS A 108 -1.56 -8.56 -2.72
N PRO A 109 -0.89 -9.41 -1.92
CA PRO A 109 -0.89 -10.82 -2.27
C PRO A 109 -2.35 -11.24 -2.35
N VAL A 110 -2.80 -11.65 -3.53
CA VAL A 110 -4.13 -12.22 -3.76
C VAL A 110 -4.33 -13.28 -2.68
N GLY A 111 -5.50 -13.23 -2.02
CA GLY A 111 -5.79 -13.91 -0.76
C GLY A 111 -5.24 -15.32 -0.66
N ALA A 112 -4.06 -15.46 -0.08
CA ALA A 112 -3.53 -16.75 0.28
C ALA A 112 -4.46 -17.32 1.36
N ALA A 113 -5.15 -18.42 1.05
CA ALA A 113 -6.03 -19.08 2.00
C ALA A 113 -5.25 -19.64 3.22
N THR A 114 -3.94 -19.87 3.06
CA THR A 114 -3.07 -20.44 4.10
C THR A 114 -1.73 -19.71 4.19
N VAL A 115 -1.05 -19.84 5.33
CA VAL A 115 0.31 -19.30 5.53
C VAL A 115 1.33 -19.96 4.59
N ASN A 116 1.14 -21.24 4.25
CA ASN A 116 1.99 -21.93 3.28
C ASN A 116 1.84 -21.32 1.88
N ALA A 117 0.61 -21.10 1.43
CA ALA A 117 0.34 -20.43 0.16
C ALA A 117 0.91 -19.00 0.15
N TYR A 118 0.81 -18.28 1.28
CA TYR A 118 1.40 -16.96 1.42
C TYR A 118 2.92 -17.01 1.20
N LEU A 119 3.62 -17.90 1.91
CA LEU A 119 5.07 -18.06 1.80
C LEU A 119 5.50 -18.47 0.38
N ALA A 120 4.73 -19.32 -0.30
CA ALA A 120 5.03 -19.76 -1.66
C ALA A 120 5.10 -18.60 -2.67
N THR A 121 4.34 -17.53 -2.46
CA THR A 121 4.36 -16.34 -3.34
C THR A 121 5.63 -15.47 -3.20
N LEU A 122 6.44 -15.70 -2.16
CA LEU A 122 7.55 -14.83 -1.84
C LEU A 122 8.84 -15.25 -2.56
N PRO A 123 9.71 -14.27 -2.95
CA PRO A 123 11.07 -14.56 -3.38
C PRO A 123 11.81 -15.38 -2.33
N ARG A 124 12.66 -16.31 -2.79
CA ARG A 124 13.36 -17.28 -1.93
C ARG A 124 14.05 -16.64 -0.71
N PRO A 125 14.83 -15.54 -0.83
CA PRO A 125 15.50 -14.95 0.34
C PRO A 125 14.53 -14.50 1.44
N MET A 126 13.45 -13.80 1.07
CA MET A 126 12.44 -13.35 2.04
C MET A 126 11.61 -14.51 2.59
N ARG A 127 11.30 -15.50 1.73
CA ARG A 127 10.58 -16.72 2.13
C ARG A 127 11.32 -17.48 3.22
N ASP A 128 12.63 -17.64 3.09
CA ASP A 128 13.45 -18.39 4.04
C ASP A 128 13.53 -17.67 5.40
N VAL A 129 13.72 -16.35 5.39
CA VAL A 129 13.66 -15.52 6.61
C VAL A 129 12.31 -15.63 7.31
N LEU A 130 11.20 -15.54 6.57
CA LEU A 130 9.87 -15.61 7.16
C LEU A 130 9.47 -17.02 7.59
N ARG A 131 10.02 -18.08 6.97
CA ARG A 131 9.90 -19.45 7.49
C ARG A 131 10.59 -19.60 8.84
N ALA A 132 11.81 -19.08 8.98
CA ALA A 132 12.53 -19.11 10.25
C ALA A 132 11.77 -18.32 11.34
N MET A 133 11.23 -17.14 10.98
CA MET A 133 10.39 -16.35 11.87
C MET A 133 9.14 -17.11 12.30
N ARG A 134 8.41 -17.74 11.37
CA ARG A 134 7.22 -18.56 11.66
C ARG A 134 7.55 -19.70 12.62
N ALA A 135 8.63 -20.43 12.37
CA ALA A 135 9.08 -21.51 13.26
C ALA A 135 9.39 -21.00 14.67
N THR A 136 10.07 -19.85 14.77
CA THR A 136 10.41 -19.20 16.04
C THR A 136 9.15 -18.81 16.81
N ILE A 137 8.16 -18.20 16.15
CA ILE A 137 6.91 -17.78 16.78
C ILE A 137 6.12 -19.01 17.28
N ARG A 138 6.03 -20.07 16.48
CA ARG A 138 5.35 -21.31 16.89
C ARG A 138 6.01 -21.97 18.11
N GLY A 139 7.34 -21.95 18.18
CA GLY A 139 8.07 -22.46 19.34
C GLY A 139 7.88 -21.59 20.60
N ALA A 140 7.89 -20.27 20.45
CA ALA A 140 7.73 -19.33 21.55
C ALA A 140 6.27 -19.21 22.07
N ALA A 141 5.29 -19.49 21.22
CA ALA A 141 3.87 -19.40 21.55
C ALA A 141 3.09 -20.63 21.04
N PRO A 142 3.31 -21.83 21.61
CA PRO A 142 2.72 -23.08 21.11
C PRO A 142 1.19 -23.11 21.22
N LYS A 143 0.60 -22.32 22.13
CA LYS A 143 -0.84 -22.18 22.32
C LYS A 143 -1.48 -21.13 21.38
N ALA A 144 -0.69 -20.40 20.59
CA ALA A 144 -1.23 -19.39 19.70
C ALA A 144 -1.79 -20.03 18.42
N GLU A 145 -2.99 -19.59 18.04
CA GLU A 145 -3.65 -19.98 16.80
C GLU A 145 -3.02 -19.23 15.61
N GLU A 146 -2.53 -19.96 14.61
CA GLU A 146 -2.01 -19.41 13.36
C GLU A 146 -3.11 -19.33 12.30
N LYS A 147 -3.26 -18.16 11.67
CA LYS A 147 -4.21 -17.97 10.57
C LYS A 147 -3.79 -16.86 9.61
N ILE A 148 -4.53 -16.73 8.50
CA ILE A 148 -4.49 -15.54 7.65
C ILE A 148 -5.58 -14.58 8.11
N SER A 149 -5.20 -13.33 8.41
CA SER A 149 -6.14 -12.23 8.70
C SER A 149 -5.69 -11.01 7.93
N TYR A 150 -6.62 -10.26 7.33
CA TYR A 150 -6.31 -9.12 6.46
C TYR A 150 -5.33 -9.45 5.31
N GLY A 151 -5.29 -10.72 4.88
CA GLY A 151 -4.37 -11.20 3.84
C GLY A 151 -2.93 -11.43 4.30
N ILE A 152 -2.67 -11.41 5.62
CA ILE A 152 -1.33 -11.63 6.17
C ILE A 152 -1.33 -12.68 7.29
N PRO A 153 -0.22 -13.43 7.44
CA PRO A 153 -0.03 -14.35 8.56
C PRO A 153 -0.15 -13.65 9.92
N THR A 154 -0.95 -14.27 10.79
CA THR A 154 -1.40 -13.72 12.06
C THR A 154 -1.43 -14.82 13.11
N TYR A 155 -0.94 -14.49 14.32
CA TYR A 155 -1.10 -15.31 15.50
C TYR A 155 -2.07 -14.66 16.49
N LYS A 156 -2.94 -15.48 17.07
CA LYS A 156 -3.91 -15.06 18.09
C LYS A 156 -3.69 -15.88 19.36
N LEU A 157 -3.67 -15.20 20.51
CA LEU A 157 -3.66 -15.82 21.84
C LEU A 157 -4.38 -14.88 22.80
N ASN A 158 -5.61 -15.21 23.20
CA ASN A 158 -6.49 -14.36 24.01
C ASN A 158 -6.67 -12.92 23.48
N GLY A 159 -6.58 -12.76 22.16
CA GLY A 159 -6.49 -11.48 21.47
C GLY A 159 -5.41 -11.52 20.38
N PRO A 160 -5.24 -10.45 19.59
CA PRO A 160 -4.15 -10.35 18.64
C PRO A 160 -2.79 -10.50 19.34
N LEU A 161 -1.97 -11.46 18.91
CA LEU A 161 -0.63 -11.65 19.47
C LEU A 161 0.36 -10.85 18.63
N ILE A 162 0.64 -11.34 17.42
CA ILE A 162 1.61 -10.79 16.47
C ILE A 162 1.15 -11.12 15.04
N HIS A 163 1.45 -10.25 14.10
CA HIS A 163 1.31 -10.49 12.66
C HIS A 163 2.65 -10.26 11.97
N TRP A 164 2.83 -10.80 10.77
CA TRP A 164 3.97 -10.45 9.94
C TRP A 164 3.58 -10.39 8.47
N ALA A 165 4.23 -9.51 7.72
CA ALA A 165 3.91 -9.24 6.32
C ALA A 165 5.17 -8.93 5.51
N ALA A 166 5.29 -9.53 4.33
CA ALA A 166 6.25 -9.18 3.32
C ALA A 166 5.74 -8.02 2.44
N PHE A 167 6.66 -7.14 2.07
CA PHE A 167 6.49 -6.04 1.13
C PHE A 167 7.59 -6.13 0.05
N LYS A 168 7.56 -5.23 -0.93
CA LYS A 168 8.48 -5.27 -2.09
C LYS A 168 9.97 -5.34 -1.72
N SER A 169 10.39 -4.65 -0.66
CA SER A 169 11.81 -4.52 -0.27
C SER A 169 12.10 -4.85 1.18
N HIS A 170 11.09 -5.22 1.96
CA HIS A 170 11.23 -5.45 3.39
C HIS A 170 10.09 -6.34 3.88
N ALA A 171 10.20 -6.85 5.10
CA ALA A 171 9.10 -7.40 5.86
C ALA A 171 8.87 -6.57 7.13
N SER A 172 7.69 -6.71 7.71
CA SER A 172 7.33 -6.06 8.97
C SER A 172 6.78 -7.08 9.95
N LEU A 173 7.27 -7.01 11.19
CA LEU A 173 6.62 -7.59 12.35
C LEU A 173 5.63 -6.56 12.92
N ILE A 174 4.41 -6.97 13.19
CA ILE A 174 3.28 -6.09 13.53
C ILE A 174 2.60 -6.61 14.81
N GLY A 175 1.96 -5.71 15.54
CA GLY A 175 1.33 -6.02 16.84
C GLY A 175 2.26 -5.66 18.00
N ILE A 176 3.07 -4.62 17.79
CA ILE A 176 4.01 -4.08 18.76
C ILE A 176 3.38 -2.87 19.46
N ASP A 177 3.65 -2.69 20.75
CA ASP A 177 3.23 -1.51 21.50
C ASP A 177 4.43 -0.65 21.94
N LYS A 178 4.15 0.54 22.47
CA LYS A 178 5.19 1.46 22.95
C LYS A 178 6.02 0.88 24.08
N GLY A 179 5.45 0.03 24.94
CA GLY A 179 6.16 -0.60 26.05
C GLY A 179 7.22 -1.58 25.54
N LEU A 180 6.86 -2.38 24.53
CA LEU A 180 7.77 -3.30 23.85
C LEU A 180 8.91 -2.56 23.16
N LEU A 181 8.61 -1.50 22.40
CA LEU A 181 9.64 -0.70 21.72
C LEU A 181 10.64 -0.10 22.71
N LYS A 182 10.18 0.34 23.88
CA LYS A 182 11.05 0.82 24.96
C LYS A 182 11.88 -0.31 25.56
N HIS A 183 11.26 -1.45 25.84
CA HIS A 183 11.93 -2.59 26.47
C HIS A 183 13.07 -3.16 25.61
N PHE A 184 12.86 -3.25 24.29
CA PHE A 184 13.85 -3.76 23.33
C PHE A 184 14.61 -2.66 22.57
N ALA A 185 14.62 -1.43 23.07
CA ALA A 185 15.12 -0.27 22.32
C ALA A 185 16.55 -0.47 21.80
N SER A 186 17.48 -0.95 22.63
CA SER A 186 18.89 -1.15 22.27
C SER A 186 19.06 -2.16 21.13
N GLU A 187 18.30 -3.25 21.15
CA GLU A 187 18.36 -4.31 20.14
C GLU A 187 17.66 -3.92 18.84
N LEU A 188 16.68 -3.02 18.93
CA LEU A 188 15.91 -2.52 17.79
C LEU A 188 16.58 -1.34 17.09
N LYS A 189 17.62 -0.71 17.67
CA LYS A 189 18.41 0.37 17.04
C LYS A 189 18.80 0.10 15.58
N PRO A 190 19.20 -1.13 15.18
CA PRO A 190 19.60 -1.42 13.80
C PRO A 190 18.43 -1.49 12.81
N PHE A 191 17.18 -1.44 13.28
CA PHE A 191 15.96 -1.69 12.51
C PHE A 191 15.05 -0.46 12.48
N LYS A 192 14.22 -0.33 11.45
CA LYS A 192 13.21 0.74 11.39
C LYS A 192 11.98 0.30 12.20
N ALA A 193 11.96 0.66 13.49
CA ALA A 193 10.87 0.37 14.41
C ALA A 193 10.10 1.65 14.75
N ALA A 194 8.79 1.66 14.46
CA ALA A 194 7.92 2.80 14.76
C ALA A 194 6.45 2.38 14.87
N GLY A 195 5.70 3.07 15.72
CA GLY A 195 4.29 2.81 15.97
C GLY A 195 4.08 1.37 16.44
N SER A 196 3.39 0.57 15.62
CA SER A 196 3.10 -0.83 15.90
C SER A 196 3.90 -1.82 15.07
N THR A 197 4.98 -1.37 14.43
CA THR A 197 5.73 -2.15 13.42
C THR A 197 7.24 -2.10 13.60
N ILE A 198 7.90 -3.23 13.31
CA ILE A 198 9.36 -3.35 13.19
C ILE A 198 9.67 -3.84 11.78
N ARG A 199 10.40 -3.05 10.99
CA ARG A 199 10.76 -3.40 9.61
C ARG A 199 12.17 -3.96 9.53
N PHE A 200 12.32 -5.02 8.75
CA PHE A 200 13.58 -5.73 8.50
C PHE A 200 13.64 -6.21 7.04
N THR A 201 14.81 -6.57 6.53
CA THR A 201 14.97 -7.07 5.15
C THR A 201 15.46 -8.52 5.16
N ALA A 202 15.60 -9.13 3.98
CA ALA A 202 16.13 -10.48 3.89
C ALA A 202 17.64 -10.53 4.24
N GLU A 203 18.37 -9.47 3.90
CA GLU A 203 19.80 -9.29 4.16
C GLU A 203 20.07 -8.92 5.62
N LYS A 204 19.13 -8.20 6.24
CA LYS A 204 19.18 -7.82 7.65
C LYS A 204 17.91 -8.30 8.36
N PRO A 205 17.79 -9.62 8.61
CA PRO A 205 16.64 -10.18 9.29
C PRO A 205 16.64 -9.84 10.78
N LEU A 206 15.48 -9.95 11.44
CA LEU A 206 15.44 -9.90 12.90
C LEU A 206 16.15 -11.13 13.48
N PRO A 207 17.06 -10.98 14.46
CA PRO A 207 17.70 -12.11 15.11
C PRO A 207 16.67 -13.04 15.74
N VAL A 208 16.84 -14.35 15.55
CA VAL A 208 15.92 -15.39 16.07
C VAL A 208 15.70 -15.24 17.57
N ALA A 209 16.75 -14.99 18.33
CA ALA A 209 16.68 -14.77 19.77
C ALA A 209 15.83 -13.53 20.12
N LEU A 210 15.96 -12.44 19.36
CA LEU A 210 15.14 -11.23 19.56
C LEU A 210 13.67 -11.52 19.24
N VAL A 211 13.37 -12.21 18.13
CA VAL A 211 11.99 -12.59 17.77
C VAL A 211 11.36 -13.43 18.87
N LYS A 212 12.08 -14.44 19.40
CA LYS A 212 11.61 -15.27 20.51
C LYS A 212 11.21 -14.44 21.73
N ARG A 213 12.10 -13.55 22.21
CA ARG A 213 11.83 -12.70 23.37
C ARG A 213 10.67 -11.73 23.15
N ILE A 214 10.56 -11.16 21.94
CA ILE A 214 9.43 -10.30 21.57
C ILE A 214 8.11 -11.07 21.67
N VAL A 215 8.06 -12.30 21.15
CA VAL A 215 6.86 -13.14 21.19
C VAL A 215 6.50 -13.50 22.62
N GLU A 216 7.45 -13.95 23.43
CA GLU A 216 7.24 -14.29 24.85
C GLU A 216 6.74 -13.08 25.65
N TYR A 217 7.30 -11.90 25.41
CA TYR A 217 6.84 -10.65 26.00
C TYR A 217 5.37 -10.37 25.65
N ARG A 218 5.00 -10.49 24.37
CA ARG A 218 3.62 -10.31 23.90
C ARG A 218 2.66 -11.36 24.47
N VAL A 219 3.10 -12.62 24.60
CA VAL A 219 2.32 -13.69 25.24
C VAL A 219 2.01 -13.31 26.68
N ALA A 220 3.02 -12.90 27.45
CA ALA A 220 2.83 -12.46 28.84
C ALA A 220 1.86 -11.27 28.94
N GLN A 221 1.96 -10.30 28.03
CA GLN A 221 1.03 -9.17 27.98
C GLN A 221 -0.41 -9.59 27.71
N ASN A 222 -0.64 -10.49 26.74
CA ASN A 222 -1.98 -10.96 26.42
C ASN A 222 -2.58 -11.72 27.61
N LEU A 223 -1.82 -12.60 28.26
CA LEU A 223 -2.27 -13.34 29.45
C LEU A 223 -2.62 -12.40 30.61
N ARG A 224 -1.82 -11.36 30.86
CA ARG A 224 -2.12 -10.34 31.88
C ARG A 224 -3.42 -9.59 31.57
N GLN A 225 -3.60 -9.17 30.32
CA GLN A 225 -4.82 -8.47 29.90
C GLN A 225 -6.06 -9.37 30.01
N THR A 226 -5.94 -10.66 29.72
CA THR A 226 -7.04 -11.63 29.92
C THR A 226 -7.45 -11.68 31.38
N LYS A 227 -6.50 -11.89 32.29
CA LYS A 227 -6.76 -11.92 33.73
C LYS A 227 -7.43 -10.63 34.22
N LEU A 228 -6.92 -9.47 33.80
CA LEU A 228 -7.51 -8.17 34.17
C LEU A 228 -8.96 -8.01 33.68
N ARG A 229 -9.27 -8.49 32.47
CA ARG A 229 -10.64 -8.45 31.93
C ARG A 229 -11.57 -9.38 32.67
N GLU A 230 -11.09 -10.55 33.08
CA GLU A 230 -11.85 -11.51 33.88
C GLU A 230 -12.17 -10.96 35.27
N THR A 231 -11.18 -10.36 35.95
CA THR A 231 -11.40 -9.72 37.26
C THR A 231 -12.40 -8.57 37.17
N MET A 232 -12.27 -7.70 36.16
CA MET A 232 -13.22 -6.59 35.94
C MET A 232 -14.65 -7.07 35.66
N LYS A 233 -14.83 -8.17 34.92
CA LYS A 233 -16.16 -8.76 34.67
C LYS A 233 -16.79 -9.34 35.93
N SER A 234 -16.00 -9.99 36.78
CA SER A 234 -16.50 -10.55 38.04
C SER A 234 -16.96 -9.45 39.00
N SER A 235 -16.20 -8.34 39.12
CA SER A 235 -16.58 -7.20 39.96
C SER A 235 -17.85 -6.48 39.48
N ASN A 236 -18.04 -6.35 38.16
CA ASN A 236 -19.25 -5.73 37.62
C ASN A 236 -20.51 -6.61 37.76
N LYS A 237 -20.36 -7.95 37.79
CA LYS A 237 -21.49 -8.86 38.02
C LYS A 237 -22.00 -8.79 39.46
N ILE A 238 -21.09 -8.73 40.44
CA ILE A 238 -21.43 -8.59 41.88
C ILE A 238 -22.23 -7.31 42.15
N ASN A 239 -21.90 -6.21 41.47
CA ASN A 239 -22.57 -4.93 41.66
C ASN A 239 -23.91 -4.79 40.90
N GLY A 240 -24.23 -5.74 40.00
CA GLY A 240 -25.45 -5.73 39.19
C GLY A 240 -26.59 -6.61 39.72
N GLU A 241 -26.29 -7.56 40.62
CA GLU A 241 -27.29 -8.43 41.26
C GLU A 241 -27.82 -7.86 42.60
N ASN A 242 -27.29 -6.72 43.06
CA ASN A 242 -27.73 -5.99 44.27
C ASN A 242 -28.55 -4.72 43.95
N LYS A 243 -29.16 -4.63 42.76
CA LYS A 243 -30.12 -3.58 42.38
C LYS A 243 -31.43 -4.23 41.95
#